data_AF-A0AAE3EUP0-F1
#
_entry.id   AF-A0AAE3EUP0-F1
#
_cell.length_a   1.000
_cell.length_b   1.000
_cell.length_c   1.000
_cell.angle_alpha   90.00
_cell.angle_beta   90.00
_cell.angle_gamma   90.00
#
_symmetry.space_group_name_H-M   'P 1'
#
loop_
_entity.id
_entity.type
_entity.pdbx_description
1 polymer ?
#
loop_
_entity_poly.entity_id
_entity_poly.type
_entity_poly.pdbx_seq_one_letter_code
_entity_poly.pdbx_strand_id
1 'polypeptide(L)'
;MKKHHITSLLFFFICVPAIWACDLCKKNQPKGLENITHGAGPTGPMDYIISWVGVAIVLVTLFLFIKYLVKPNDAKHRQIKNIVVNNE
;
A
#
# COMPACT_ATOMS: atom_id res chain seq x y z
N MET A 1 29.81 -2.58 5.32
CA MET A 1 28.40 -2.27 5.67
C MET A 1 28.06 -0.79 5.51
N LYS A 2 28.76 0.17 6.13
CA LYS A 2 28.44 1.62 6.02
C LYS A 2 28.38 2.19 4.58
N LYS A 3 29.28 1.77 3.69
CA LYS A 3 29.35 2.29 2.30
C LYS A 3 28.10 1.95 1.47
N HIS A 4 27.52 0.76 1.66
CA HIS A 4 26.32 0.33 0.93
C HIS A 4 25.05 1.03 1.43
N HIS A 5 24.99 1.39 2.72
CA HIS A 5 23.89 2.19 3.26
C HIS A 5 23.95 3.63 2.74
N ILE A 6 25.15 4.21 2.59
CA ILE A 6 25.32 5.55 2.04
C ILE A 6 24.96 5.58 0.55
N THR A 7 25.40 4.58 -0.23
CA THR A 7 25.01 4.50 -1.66
C THR A 7 23.53 4.23 -1.85
N SER A 8 22.90 3.42 -0.99
CA SER A 8 21.45 3.19 -1.01
C SER A 8 20.66 4.44 -0.64
N LEU A 9 21.11 5.20 0.37
CA LEU A 9 20.48 6.47 0.77
C LEU A 9 20.61 7.52 -0.34
N LEU A 10 21.77 7.62 -0.97
CA LEU A 10 22.01 8.55 -2.09
C LEU A 10 21.10 8.21 -3.30
N PHE A 11 20.95 6.93 -3.62
CA PHE A 11 20.07 6.48 -4.70
C PHE A 11 18.59 6.81 -4.43
N PHE A 12 18.15 6.68 -3.17
CA PHE A 12 16.81 7.07 -2.76
C PHE A 12 16.55 8.56 -3.03
N PHE A 13 17.44 9.46 -2.59
CA PHE A 13 17.29 10.91 -2.78
C PHE A 13 17.30 11.35 -4.25
N ILE A 14 18.05 10.67 -5.11
CA ILE A 14 18.11 10.97 -6.55
C ILE A 14 16.81 10.58 -7.28
N CYS A 15 16.07 9.58 -6.80
CA CYS A 15 14.80 9.15 -7.40
C CYS A 15 13.56 9.94 -6.91
N VAL A 16 13.64 10.64 -5.77
CA VAL A 16 12.52 11.46 -5.23
C VAL A 16 11.96 12.52 -6.21
N PRO A 17 12.75 13.27 -7.00
CA PRO A 17 12.19 14.30 -7.86
C PRO A 17 11.31 13.76 -9.00
N ALA A 18 11.39 12.46 -9.33
CA ALA A 18 10.49 11.82 -10.30
C ALA A 18 9.06 11.61 -9.75
N ILE A 19 8.81 11.91 -8.48
CA ILE A 19 7.50 11.72 -7.82
C ILE A 19 6.56 12.92 -8.07
N TRP A 20 7.10 14.08 -8.45
CA TRP A 20 6.30 15.30 -8.63
C TRP A 20 5.64 15.33 -10.01
N ALA A 21 4.34 15.54 -10.05
CA ALA A 21 3.60 15.66 -11.30
C ALA A 21 4.03 16.93 -12.05
N CYS A 22 4.33 16.81 -13.35
CA CYS A 22 4.51 17.98 -14.20
C CYS A 22 3.17 18.73 -14.36
N ASP A 23 3.20 19.99 -14.79
CA ASP A 23 2.00 20.84 -14.91
C ASP A 23 0.90 20.21 -15.79
N LEU A 24 1.30 19.48 -16.84
CA LEU A 24 0.37 18.76 -17.71
C LEU A 24 -0.32 17.61 -16.96
N CYS A 25 0.44 16.81 -16.21
CA CYS A 25 -0.11 15.74 -15.39
C CYS A 25 -1.03 16.30 -14.31
N LYS A 26 -0.65 17.42 -13.68
CA LYS A 26 -1.45 18.12 -12.67
C LYS A 26 -2.80 18.59 -13.21
N LYS A 27 -2.83 19.13 -14.44
CA LYS A 27 -4.07 19.59 -15.09
C LYS A 27 -5.03 18.47 -15.43
N ASN A 28 -4.51 17.27 -15.69
CA ASN A 28 -5.29 16.08 -16.07
C ASN A 28 -5.71 15.23 -14.86
N GLN A 29 -5.28 15.59 -13.65
CA GLN A 29 -5.68 14.93 -12.41
C GLN A 29 -7.06 15.43 -11.96
N PRO A 30 -7.80 14.62 -11.19
CA PRO A 30 -9.10 15.02 -10.66
C PRO A 30 -8.95 16.15 -9.65
N LYS A 31 -9.91 17.09 -9.67
CA LYS A 31 -9.90 18.28 -8.80
C LYS A 31 -9.89 17.88 -7.32
N GLY A 32 -8.99 18.46 -6.54
CA GLY A 32 -8.78 18.17 -5.12
C GLY A 32 -7.80 17.03 -4.82
N LEU A 33 -7.33 16.31 -5.84
CA LEU A 33 -6.33 15.24 -5.74
C LEU A 33 -5.09 15.53 -6.60
N GLU A 34 -4.94 16.78 -7.04
CA GLU A 34 -3.78 17.20 -7.82
C GLU A 34 -2.49 16.99 -7.01
N ASN A 35 -1.47 16.44 -7.65
CA ASN A 35 -0.18 16.01 -7.08
C ASN A 35 -0.22 14.81 -6.13
N ILE A 36 -1.39 14.21 -5.89
CA ILE A 36 -1.53 13.00 -5.05
C ILE A 36 -1.70 11.76 -5.91
N THR A 37 -2.52 11.83 -6.96
CA THR A 37 -2.82 10.68 -7.81
C THR A 37 -1.95 10.66 -9.05
N HIS A 38 -1.31 9.53 -9.37
CA HIS A 38 -0.62 9.38 -10.65
C HIS A 38 -1.63 9.02 -11.77
N GLY A 39 -1.45 9.61 -12.96
CA GLY A 39 -2.29 9.31 -14.13
C GLY A 39 -3.57 10.13 -14.22
N ALA A 40 -4.39 9.81 -15.24
CA ALA A 40 -5.70 10.42 -15.43
C ALA A 40 -6.68 9.88 -14.37
N GLY A 41 -7.47 10.78 -13.78
CA GLY A 41 -8.51 10.42 -12.83
C GLY A 41 -9.75 9.80 -13.48
N PRO A 42 -10.76 9.44 -12.68
CA PRO A 42 -12.05 8.97 -13.17
C PRO A 42 -12.66 9.98 -14.15
N THR A 43 -13.04 9.50 -15.35
CA THR A 43 -13.49 10.36 -16.45
C THR A 43 -15.01 10.52 -16.50
N GLY A 44 -15.75 9.56 -15.93
CA GLY A 44 -17.21 9.57 -15.89
C GLY A 44 -17.80 9.00 -14.59
N PRO A 45 -19.13 9.08 -14.41
CA PRO A 45 -19.81 8.66 -13.18
C PRO A 45 -19.54 7.19 -12.79
N MET A 46 -19.46 6.30 -13.78
CA MET A 46 -19.17 4.89 -13.56
C MET A 46 -17.77 4.65 -13.00
N ASP A 47 -16.77 5.39 -13.50
CA ASP A 47 -15.39 5.31 -13.01
C ASP A 47 -15.32 5.71 -11.53
N TYR A 48 -16.09 6.72 -11.11
CA TYR A 48 -16.19 7.14 -9.71
C TYR A 48 -16.85 6.07 -8.84
N ILE A 49 -17.93 5.44 -9.31
CA ILE A 49 -18.60 4.36 -8.57
C ILE A 49 -17.65 3.20 -8.34
N ILE A 50 -16.98 2.72 -9.39
CA ILE A 50 -16.03 1.60 -9.30
C ILE A 50 -14.87 1.97 -8.36
N SER A 51 -14.34 3.18 -8.48
CA SER A 51 -13.24 3.67 -7.63
C SER A 51 -13.64 3.66 -6.15
N TRP A 52 -14.82 4.18 -5.81
CA TRP A 52 -15.31 4.22 -4.43
C TRP A 52 -15.64 2.83 -3.86
N VAL A 53 -16.17 1.93 -4.68
CA VAL A 53 -16.36 0.53 -4.30
C VAL A 53 -15.01 -0.12 -3.98
N GLY A 54 -13.98 0.12 -4.81
CA GLY A 54 -12.62 -0.36 -4.54
C GLY A 54 -12.07 0.16 -3.22
N VAL A 55 -12.21 1.46 -2.94
CA VAL A 55 -11.83 2.07 -1.65
C VAL A 55 -12.53 1.38 -0.48
N ALA A 56 -13.84 1.14 -0.58
CA ALA A 56 -14.59 0.47 0.47
C ALA A 56 -14.08 -0.95 0.74
N ILE A 57 -13.82 -1.73 -0.31
CA ILE A 57 -13.28 -3.10 -0.19
C ILE A 57 -11.91 -3.09 0.49
N VAL A 58 -11.02 -2.17 0.09
CA VAL A 58 -9.68 -2.04 0.68
C VAL A 58 -9.77 -1.67 2.16
N LEU A 59 -10.63 -0.71 2.53
CA LEU A 59 -10.81 -0.31 3.93
C LEU A 59 -11.34 -1.45 4.80
N VAL A 60 -12.33 -2.21 4.31
CA VAL A 60 -12.85 -3.39 5.00
C VAL A 60 -11.76 -4.45 5.17
N THR A 61 -11.01 -4.73 4.10
CA THR A 61 -9.92 -5.73 4.13
C THR A 61 -8.82 -5.31 5.08
N LEU A 62 -8.42 -4.04 5.05
CA LEU A 62 -7.41 -3.48 5.96
C LEU A 62 -7.87 -3.54 7.42
N PHE A 63 -9.13 -3.20 7.68
CA PHE A 63 -9.71 -3.32 9.03
C PHE A 63 -9.66 -4.76 9.53
N LEU A 64 -10.08 -5.73 8.72
CA LEU A 64 -10.04 -7.15 9.08
C LEU A 64 -8.61 -7.64 9.27
N PHE A 65 -7.68 -7.25 8.39
CA PHE A 65 -6.27 -7.56 8.51
C PHE A 65 -5.70 -7.08 9.85
N ILE A 66 -5.92 -5.80 10.20
CA ILE A 66 -5.48 -5.24 11.48
C ILE A 66 -6.16 -5.96 12.65
N LYS A 67 -7.47 -6.18 12.58
CA LYS A 67 -8.25 -6.87 13.62
C LYS A 67 -7.67 -8.26 13.92
N TYR A 68 -7.36 -9.04 12.90
CA TYR A 68 -6.81 -10.39 13.07
C TYR A 68 -5.33 -10.40 13.44
N LEU A 69 -4.57 -9.37 13.05
CA LEU A 69 -3.19 -9.20 13.46
C LEU A 69 -3.08 -8.85 14.95
N VAL A 70 -3.92 -7.93 15.44
CA VAL A 70 -3.92 -7.45 16.84
C VAL A 70 -4.57 -8.46 17.78
N LYS A 71 -5.70 -9.05 17.37
CA LYS A 71 -6.44 -10.02 18.18
C LYS A 71 -6.76 -11.26 17.35
N PRO A 72 -5.78 -12.15 17.13
CA PRO A 72 -6.03 -13.42 16.47
C PRO A 72 -7.04 -14.21 17.31
N ASN A 73 -8.15 -14.61 16.69
CA ASN A 73 -9.33 -15.14 17.40
C ASN A 73 -9.18 -16.61 17.84
N ASP A 74 -7.96 -17.07 18.13
CA ASP A 74 -7.68 -18.41 18.62
C ASP A 74 -6.65 -18.36 19.76
N ALA A 75 -7.16 -18.31 20.99
CA ALA A 75 -6.34 -18.55 22.19
C ALA A 75 -5.77 -19.99 22.25
N LYS A 76 -6.29 -20.92 21.43
CA LYS A 76 -5.89 -22.34 21.38
C LYS A 76 -4.79 -22.66 20.35
N HIS A 77 -4.53 -21.80 19.37
CA HIS A 77 -3.54 -22.04 18.30
C HIS A 77 -2.23 -21.25 18.47
N ARG A 78 -2.04 -20.58 19.62
CA ARG A 78 -0.78 -19.93 19.99
C ARG A 78 0.40 -20.89 20.19
N GLN A 79 0.16 -22.20 20.11
CA GLN A 79 1.22 -23.16 19.85
C GLN A 79 1.37 -23.26 18.34
N ILE A 80 2.28 -22.47 17.75
CA ILE A 80 2.94 -22.90 16.52
C ILE A 80 3.59 -24.24 16.90
N LYS A 81 2.89 -25.32 16.58
CA LYS A 81 3.34 -26.68 16.76
C LYS A 81 4.47 -26.84 15.75
N ASN A 82 5.68 -26.51 16.18
CA ASN A 82 6.90 -27.00 15.55
C ASN A 82 6.91 -28.51 15.86
N ILE A 83 6.06 -29.26 15.15
CA ILE A 83 6.04 -30.73 15.24
C ILE A 83 7.26 -31.16 14.43
N VAL A 84 8.42 -31.13 15.07
CA VAL A 84 9.56 -31.92 14.60
C VAL A 84 9.17 -33.35 14.92
N VAL A 85 8.63 -34.05 13.92
CA VAL A 85 8.43 -35.50 14.00
C VAL A 85 9.83 -36.12 13.91
N ASN A 86 10.44 -36.38 15.06
CA ASN A 86 11.57 -37.30 15.12
C ASN A 86 10.99 -38.70 14.91
N ASN A 87 11.18 -39.25 13.71
CA ASN A 87 11.04 -40.67 13.46
C ASN A 87 12.38 -41.31 13.83
N GLU A 88 12.45 -41.90 15.02
CA GLU A 88 13.45 -42.91 15.35
C GLU A 88 13.17 -44.23 14.62
#